data_AF-A0A2S6RDK3-F1
#
_entry.id   AF-A0A2S6RDK3-F1
#
_cell.length_a   1.000
_cell.length_b   1.000
_cell.length_c   1.000
_cell.angle_alpha   90.00
_cell.angle_beta   90.00
_cell.angle_gamma   90.00
#
_symmetry.space_group_name_H-M   'P 1'
#
loop_
_entity.id
_entity.type
_entity.pdbx_description
1 polymer ?
#
loop_
_entity_poly.entity_id
_entity_poly.type
_entity_poly.pdbx_seq_one_letter_code
_entity_poly.pdbx_strand_id
1 'polypeptide(L)'
;MAPYRARLERIFNEITDVSGNPDVKGIGRMGEVNKRIDEVKDILAKMPLRLSQIEERLERDPDFSSISRKRRLVALADYLRFVIGLIDRELGPQGGHMIVGANDD
;
A
#
# COMPACT_ATOMS: atom_id res chain seq x y z
N MET A 1 12.19 -3.49 8.87
CA MET A 1 10.95 -2.98 8.26
C MET A 1 11.18 -2.10 7.02
N ALA A 2 12.24 -1.28 6.96
CA ALA A 2 12.66 -0.55 5.74
C ALA A 2 12.69 -1.36 4.40
N PRO A 3 13.12 -2.64 4.35
CA PRO A 3 13.15 -3.38 3.08
C PRO A 3 11.75 -3.70 2.52
N TYR A 4 10.71 -3.77 3.35
CA TYR A 4 9.35 -4.03 2.88
C TYR A 4 8.74 -2.77 2.26
N ARG A 5 8.94 -1.60 2.89
CA ARG A 5 8.56 -0.29 2.33
C ARG A 5 9.15 -0.09 0.94
N ALA A 6 10.47 -0.29 0.80
CA ALA A 6 11.15 -0.12 -0.48
C ALA A 6 10.61 -1.04 -1.58
N ARG A 7 10.22 -2.28 -1.23
CA ARG A 7 9.58 -3.21 -2.18
C ARG A 7 8.18 -2.74 -2.59
N LEU A 8 7.36 -2.29 -1.64
CA LEU A 8 6.02 -1.77 -1.92
C LEU A 8 6.08 -0.49 -2.77
N GLU A 9 7.00 0.41 -2.47
CA GLU A 9 7.23 1.64 -3.21
C GLU A 9 7.74 1.36 -4.63
N ARG A 10 8.58 0.35 -4.81
CA ARG A 10 8.98 -0.12 -6.13
C ARG A 10 7.77 -0.62 -6.92
N ILE A 11 6.94 -1.48 -6.34
CA ILE A 11 5.74 -2.00 -7.02
C ILE A 11 4.79 -0.86 -7.38
N PHE A 12 4.61 0.11 -6.48
CA PHE A 12 3.79 1.30 -6.73
C PHE A 12 4.29 2.05 -7.97
N ASN A 13 5.59 2.38 -8.03
CA ASN A 13 6.18 3.04 -9.20
C ASN A 13 6.14 2.19 -10.48
N GLU A 14 6.13 0.85 -10.38
CA GLU A 14 6.01 -0.03 -11.55
C GLU A 14 4.59 -0.05 -12.13
N ILE A 15 3.56 0.18 -11.30
CA ILE A 15 2.16 0.16 -11.73
C ILE A 15 1.56 1.56 -11.95
N THR A 16 2.28 2.63 -11.58
CA THR A 16 1.85 4.01 -11.74
C THR A 16 2.82 4.82 -12.59
N ASP A 17 2.31 5.78 -13.34
CA ASP A 17 3.10 6.80 -14.03
C ASP A 17 3.75 7.78 -13.02
N VAL A 18 4.65 8.66 -13.49
CA VAL A 18 5.30 9.72 -12.70
C VAL A 18 4.32 10.61 -11.93
N SER A 19 3.06 10.67 -12.37
CA SER A 19 1.98 11.41 -11.72
C SER A 19 1.28 10.63 -10.59
N GLY A 20 1.66 9.38 -10.33
CA GLY A 20 0.99 8.49 -9.38
C GLY A 20 -0.33 7.91 -9.89
N ASN A 21 -0.61 8.06 -11.19
CA ASN A 21 -1.81 7.50 -11.83
C ASN A 21 -1.51 6.08 -12.34
N PRO A 22 -2.46 5.14 -12.25
CA PRO A 22 -2.25 3.77 -12.69
C PRO A 22 -1.89 3.69 -14.18
N ASP A 23 -0.71 3.17 -14.48
CA ASP A 23 -0.18 3.08 -15.83
C ASP A 23 -0.64 1.79 -16.51
N VAL A 24 -1.89 1.83 -16.97
CA VAL A 24 -2.50 0.77 -17.78
C VAL A 24 -1.79 0.52 -19.10
N LYS A 25 -0.99 1.47 -19.59
CA LYS A 25 -0.24 1.34 -20.85
C LYS A 25 1.09 0.59 -20.66
N GLY A 26 1.84 0.89 -19.60
CA GLY A 26 3.07 0.17 -19.27
C GLY A 26 2.84 -1.22 -18.71
N ILE A 27 1.74 -1.44 -17.97
CA ILE A 27 1.33 -2.78 -17.55
C ILE A 27 0.63 -3.50 -18.71
N GLY A 28 1.45 -4.11 -19.57
CA GLY A 28 1.03 -4.66 -20.86
C GLY A 28 -0.03 -5.77 -20.76
N ARG A 29 -0.16 -6.47 -19.62
CA ARG A 29 -1.09 -7.61 -19.46
C ARG A 29 -1.76 -7.68 -18.09
N MET A 30 -2.99 -8.23 -18.07
CA MET A 30 -3.74 -8.52 -16.83
C MET A 30 -2.99 -9.48 -15.90
N GLY A 31 -2.21 -10.42 -16.48
CA GLY A 31 -1.37 -11.34 -15.71
C GLY A 31 -0.28 -10.64 -14.90
N GLU A 32 0.26 -9.51 -15.38
CA GLU A 32 1.22 -8.72 -14.60
C GLU A 32 0.58 -8.02 -13.42
N VAL A 33 -0.63 -7.45 -13.62
CA VAL A 33 -1.40 -6.86 -12.51
C VAL A 33 -1.60 -7.89 -11.40
N ASN A 34 -2.05 -9.09 -11.76
CA ASN A 34 -2.28 -10.17 -10.79
C ASN A 34 -0.97 -10.58 -10.10
N LYS A 35 0.14 -10.66 -10.83
CA LYS A 35 1.46 -10.97 -10.25
C LYS A 35 1.89 -9.91 -9.22
N ARG A 36 1.66 -8.62 -9.50
CA ARG A 36 1.96 -7.55 -8.55
C ARG A 36 1.06 -7.57 -7.33
N ILE A 37 -0.22 -7.88 -7.48
CA ILE A 37 -1.14 -8.11 -6.35
C ILE A 37 -0.61 -9.25 -5.47
N ASP A 38 -0.20 -10.36 -6.07
CA ASP A 38 0.33 -11.53 -5.36
C ASP A 38 1.63 -11.20 -4.61
N GLU A 39 2.54 -10.45 -5.25
CA GLU A 39 3.79 -9.98 -4.64
C GLU A 39 3.54 -9.05 -3.45
N VAL A 40 2.55 -8.15 -3.54
CA VAL A 40 2.14 -7.29 -2.43
C VAL A 40 1.57 -8.12 -1.28
N LYS A 41 0.72 -9.11 -1.57
CA LYS A 41 0.19 -10.04 -0.56
C LYS A 41 1.30 -10.80 0.16
N ASP A 42 2.28 -11.32 -0.57
CA ASP A 42 3.42 -12.04 0.00
C ASP A 42 4.28 -11.12 0.90
N ILE A 43 4.52 -9.88 0.48
CA ILE A 43 5.24 -8.89 1.28
C ILE A 43 4.51 -8.62 2.60
N LEU A 44 3.18 -8.48 2.54
CA LEU A 44 2.36 -8.20 3.71
C LEU A 44 2.25 -9.40 4.65
N ALA A 45 2.11 -10.61 4.12
CA ALA A 45 2.09 -11.84 4.91
C ALA A 45 3.42 -12.07 5.67
N LYS A 46 4.53 -11.59 5.10
CA LYS A 46 5.86 -11.63 5.73
C LYS A 46 6.15 -10.45 6.64
N MET A 47 5.28 -9.44 6.65
CA MET A 47 5.43 -8.27 7.50
C MET A 47 4.92 -8.61 8.90
N PRO A 48 5.69 -8.33 9.97
CA PRO A 48 5.22 -8.57 11.33
C PRO A 48 4.14 -7.57 11.78
N LEU A 49 3.82 -6.55 10.97
CA LEU A 49 2.66 -5.68 11.19
C LEU A 49 1.38 -6.46 10.89
N ARG A 50 0.71 -6.93 11.94
CA ARG A 50 -0.68 -7.42 11.86
C ARG A 50 -1.63 -6.24 11.81
N LEU A 51 -1.66 -5.58 10.66
CA LEU A 51 -2.66 -4.57 10.40
C LEU A 51 -3.89 -5.27 9.87
N SER A 52 -4.77 -5.72 10.77
CA SER A 52 -6.08 -6.25 10.38
C SER A 52 -6.83 -5.29 9.45
N GLN A 53 -6.54 -3.99 9.51
CA GLN A 53 -7.03 -2.98 8.57
C GLN A 53 -6.55 -3.17 7.11
N ILE A 54 -5.32 -3.64 6.91
CA ILE A 54 -4.75 -3.93 5.59
C ILE A 54 -5.39 -5.19 4.97
N GLU A 55 -5.54 -6.25 5.77
CA GLU A 55 -6.16 -7.50 5.32
C GLU A 55 -7.65 -7.28 5.03
N GLU A 56 -8.37 -6.62 5.94
CA GLU A 56 -9.80 -6.33 5.78
C GLU A 56 -10.06 -5.45 4.54
N ARG A 57 -9.20 -4.46 4.26
CA ARG A 57 -9.32 -3.63 3.05
C ARG A 57 -9.13 -4.47 1.79
N LEU A 58 -8.17 -5.40 1.77
CA LEU A 58 -7.90 -6.22 0.59
C LEU A 58 -9.00 -7.28 0.34
N GLU A 59 -9.58 -7.83 1.40
CA GLU A 59 -10.66 -8.83 1.32
C GLU A 59 -12.02 -8.21 0.97
N ARG A 60 -12.31 -7.00 1.49
CA ARG A 60 -13.59 -6.34 1.24
C ARG A 60 -13.64 -5.55 -0.05
N ASP A 61 -12.50 -5.17 -0.61
CA ASP A 61 -12.47 -4.27 -1.75
C ASP A 61 -12.89 -5.00 -3.04
N PRO A 62 -14.08 -4.68 -3.59
CA PRO A 62 -14.61 -5.36 -4.76
C PRO A 62 -13.82 -5.01 -6.01
N ASP A 63 -13.01 -3.93 -6.03
CA ASP A 63 -12.20 -3.51 -7.17
C ASP A 63 -11.00 -4.44 -7.41
N PHE A 64 -10.49 -5.13 -6.38
CA PHE A 64 -9.57 -6.27 -6.57
C PHE A 64 -10.27 -7.47 -7.21
N SER A 65 -11.55 -7.65 -6.94
CA SER A 65 -12.39 -8.69 -7.54
C SER A 65 -12.98 -8.29 -8.92
N SER A 66 -12.90 -7.00 -9.30
CA SER A 66 -13.69 -6.43 -10.41
C SER A 66 -13.07 -6.56 -11.82
N ILE A 67 -13.96 -6.38 -12.80
CA ILE A 67 -14.03 -6.94 -14.16
C ILE A 67 -13.01 -6.34 -15.16
N SER A 68 -12.27 -5.28 -14.81
CA SER A 68 -11.40 -4.55 -15.75
C SER A 68 -10.03 -4.21 -15.18
N ARG A 69 -8.98 -4.40 -16.02
CA ARG A 69 -7.56 -4.15 -15.67
C ARG A 69 -7.31 -2.79 -15.03
N LYS A 70 -7.95 -1.75 -15.57
CA LYS A 70 -7.80 -0.37 -15.10
C LYS A 70 -8.26 -0.22 -13.65
N ARG A 71 -9.42 -0.76 -13.28
CA ARG A 71 -9.95 -0.69 -11.90
C ARG A 71 -9.04 -1.41 -10.91
N ARG A 72 -8.56 -2.61 -11.27
CA ARG A 72 -7.58 -3.33 -10.44
C ARG A 72 -6.30 -2.55 -10.20
N LEU A 73 -5.76 -1.90 -11.23
CA LEU A 73 -4.57 -1.07 -11.08
C LEU A 73 -4.82 0.16 -10.22
N VAL A 74 -5.98 0.82 -10.37
CA VAL A 74 -6.40 1.93 -9.50
C VAL A 74 -6.46 1.48 -8.04
N ALA A 75 -7.15 0.37 -7.77
CA ALA A 75 -7.30 -0.16 -6.42
C ALA A 75 -5.97 -0.61 -5.82
N LEU A 76 -5.10 -1.26 -6.61
CA LEU A 76 -3.77 -1.65 -6.18
C LEU A 76 -2.89 -0.44 -5.85
N ALA A 77 -2.92 0.61 -6.69
CA ALA A 77 -2.16 1.83 -6.43
C ALA A 77 -2.66 2.55 -5.16
N ASP A 78 -3.97 2.67 -4.99
CA ASP A 78 -4.57 3.27 -3.80
C ASP A 78 -4.24 2.48 -2.53
N TYR A 79 -4.34 1.15 -2.61
CA TYR A 79 -3.96 0.25 -1.54
C TYR A 79 -2.49 0.37 -1.16
N LEU A 80 -1.58 0.34 -2.14
CA LEU A 80 -0.14 0.51 -1.90
C LEU A 80 0.16 1.84 -1.24
N ARG A 81 -0.48 2.93 -1.68
CA ARG A 81 -0.35 4.25 -1.05
C ARG A 81 -0.79 4.24 0.41
N PHE A 82 -1.92 3.59 0.72
CA PHE A 82 -2.41 3.43 2.08
C PHE A 82 -1.42 2.63 2.95
N VAL A 83 -0.96 1.48 2.46
CA VAL A 83 -0.01 0.61 3.18
C VAL A 83 1.31 1.33 3.42
N ILE A 84 1.89 1.96 2.40
CA ILE A 84 3.15 2.70 2.52
C ILE A 84 3.00 3.84 3.54
N GLY A 85 1.91 4.61 3.47
CA GLY A 85 1.65 5.68 4.43
C GLY A 85 1.45 5.19 5.86
N LEU A 86 0.88 3.99 6.04
CA LEU A 86 0.69 3.41 7.36
C LEU A 86 2.01 2.86 7.93
N ILE A 87 2.83 2.22 7.09
CA ILE A 87 4.20 1.86 7.45
C ILE A 87 5.01 3.10 7.81
N ASP A 88 4.86 4.19 7.07
CA ASP A 88 5.54 5.47 7.35
C ASP A 88 5.08 6.07 8.69
N ARG A 89 3.78 5.96 9.01
CA ARG A 89 3.24 6.37 10.31
C ARG A 89 3.78 5.52 11.47
N GLU A 90 3.95 4.22 11.26
CA GLU A 90 4.43 3.31 12.31
C GLU A 90 5.96 3.30 12.45
N LEU A 91 6.69 3.62 11.36
CA LEU A 91 8.15 3.78 11.34
C LEU A 91 8.64 5.21 11.56
N GLY A 92 7.76 6.19 11.39
CA GLY A 92 8.03 7.58 11.70
C GLY A 92 8.32 7.74 13.19
N PRO A 93 9.16 8.71 13.58
CA PRO A 93 9.38 8.96 15.00
C PRO A 93 8.01 9.23 15.64
N GLN A 94 7.73 8.56 16.75
CA GLN A 94 6.72 8.99 17.72
C GLN A 94 7.13 10.36 18.30
N GLY A 95 7.18 11.40 17.48
CA GLY A 95 7.80 12.69 17.77
C GLY A 95 6.82 13.85 17.66
N GLY A 96 5.53 13.62 17.93
CA GLY A 96 4.50 14.64 17.77
C GLY A 96 3.30 14.49 18.70
N HIS A 97 3.46 13.82 19.84
CA HIS A 97 2.53 14.04 20.95
C HIS A 97 3.38 14.36 22.19
N MET A 98 3.97 15.56 22.19
CA MET A 98 4.19 16.23 23.46
C MET A 98 2.80 16.52 24.04
N ILE A 99 2.29 15.58 24.83
CA ILE A 99 1.46 15.94 25.96
C ILE A 99 2.34 16.80 26.87
N VAL A 100 2.44 18.09 26.57
CA VAL A 100 2.88 19.07 27.55
C VAL A 100 1.76 19.10 28.58
N GLY A 101 2.00 18.42 29.70
CA GLY A 101 1.17 18.57 30.87
C GLY A 101 1.17 20.04 31.26
N ALA A 102 0.04 20.71 31.06
CA ALA A 102 -0.28 21.92 31.80
C ALA A 102 -0.80 21.48 33.18
N ASN A 103 0.14 21.14 34.05
CA ASN A 103 0.01 20.96 35.50
C ASN A 103 1.43 21.34 35.97
N ASP A 104 1.73 22.40 36.73
CA ASP A 104 1.02 23.13 37.78
C ASP A 104 1.91 24.36 38.11
N ASP A 105 1.31 25.55 38.27
CA ASP A 105 1.53 26.58 39.33
C ASP A 105 0.78 27.87 38.96
#